data_AF-A0A920KDQ9-F1
#
_entry.id   AF-A0A920KDQ9-F1
#
_cell.length_a   1.000
_cell.length_b   1.000
_cell.length_c   1.000
_cell.angle_alpha   90.00
_cell.angle_beta   90.00
_cell.angle_gamma   90.00
#
_symmetry.space_group_name_H-M   'P 1'
#
loop_
_entity.id
_entity.type
_entity.pdbx_description
1 polymer ?
#
loop_
_entity_poly.entity_id
_entity_poly.type
_entity_poly.pdbx_seq_one_letter_code
_entity_poly.pdbx_strand_id
1 'polypeptide(L)'
;MVQAEVLSIVHIIKKIKNGEIFEAVPTDYSFHLKIRDYIPYICAAIHAGHNFRNNLKDKVIHSEYERWYEEDPHTDTFISSMPLTIVGLDSRFEYDLNRSPEKCVYKDAWGKPVWKKPLLKSLEKESLKKHENFYKVVDALIQFIEKKFGGCLVFDMHSYNFVRHQKEVPVFNIGTANVDESRYGRAIDYWYKKLKSISIRSIESTTEINGPFQGNGYFLTHITNTFNDTLVFATEVKKIYCNELDGSDYPLVINDLEEGFKKIIIETSTFFVENELKLKVKRKSLLSLELIMNSKRLIKTFTNLPKIRNIKLHHSPKLRNRTKAIFKG
;
A
#
# COMPACT_ATOMS: atom_id res chain seq x y z
N MET A 1 -12.56 -11.76 -5.93
CA MET A 1 -11.84 -10.49 -6.15
C MET A 1 -12.69 -9.64 -7.06
N VAL A 2 -13.01 -8.41 -6.66
CA VAL A 2 -13.59 -7.45 -7.60
C VAL A 2 -12.46 -7.09 -8.57
N GLN A 3 -12.66 -7.29 -9.87
CA GLN A 3 -11.66 -6.92 -10.87
C GLN A 3 -11.56 -5.39 -10.92
N ALA A 4 -10.36 -4.84 -10.79
CA ALA A 4 -10.15 -3.40 -10.86
C ALA A 4 -10.62 -2.84 -12.21
N GLU A 5 -11.38 -1.76 -12.18
CA GLU A 5 -11.83 -1.04 -13.38
C GLU A 5 -10.67 -0.31 -14.04
N VAL A 6 -10.64 -0.24 -15.36
CA VAL A 6 -9.69 0.63 -16.09
C VAL A 6 -10.38 1.96 -16.36
N LEU A 7 -9.93 3.03 -15.70
CA LEU A 7 -10.60 4.34 -15.73
C LEU A 7 -9.65 5.45 -16.18
N SER A 8 -10.17 6.50 -16.79
CA SER A 8 -9.37 7.72 -16.98
C SER A 8 -9.22 8.46 -15.65
N ILE A 9 -8.17 9.27 -15.52
CA ILE A 9 -7.93 10.11 -14.33
C ILE A 9 -9.14 10.99 -13.99
N VAL A 10 -9.80 11.53 -15.01
CA VAL A 10 -11.03 12.34 -14.84
C VAL A 10 -12.16 11.52 -14.21
N HIS A 11 -12.35 10.27 -14.64
CA HIS A 11 -13.37 9.39 -14.07
C HIS A 11 -13.02 8.93 -12.65
N ILE A 12 -11.75 8.63 -12.37
CA ILE A 12 -11.27 8.33 -11.01
C ILE A 12 -11.61 9.49 -10.07
N ILE A 13 -11.23 10.72 -10.44
CA ILE A 13 -11.50 11.93 -9.64
C ILE A 13 -13.00 12.18 -9.48
N LYS A 14 -13.80 11.95 -10.53
CA LYS A 14 -15.26 12.09 -10.47
C LYS A 14 -15.87 11.10 -9.45
N LYS A 15 -15.47 9.83 -9.49
CA LYS A 15 -15.93 8.82 -8.53
C LYS A 15 -15.53 9.19 -7.10
N ILE A 16 -14.30 9.67 -6.90
CA ILE A 16 -13.84 10.16 -5.59
C ILE A 16 -14.74 11.28 -5.08
N LYS A 17 -14.98 12.31 -5.90
CA LYS A 17 -15.81 13.46 -5.52
C LYS A 17 -17.26 13.09 -5.22
N ASN A 18 -17.77 12.04 -5.85
CA ASN A 18 -19.10 11.50 -5.59
C ASN A 18 -19.16 10.58 -4.35
N GLY A 19 -18.03 10.26 -3.73
CA GLY A 19 -17.97 9.32 -2.62
C GLY A 19 -18.30 7.88 -3.02
N GLU A 20 -18.05 7.52 -4.28
CA GLU A 20 -18.27 6.17 -4.78
C GLU A 20 -17.18 5.21 -4.29
N ILE A 21 -17.56 3.98 -3.96
CA ILE A 21 -16.64 2.89 -3.62
C ILE A 21 -16.26 2.18 -4.92
N PHE A 22 -14.97 2.06 -5.20
CA PHE A 22 -14.46 1.42 -6.41
C PHE A 22 -13.00 0.97 -6.23
N GLU A 23 -12.55 0.09 -7.12
CA GLU A 23 -11.16 -0.35 -7.23
C GLU A 23 -10.77 -0.17 -8.69
N ALA A 24 -9.70 0.56 -8.99
CA ALA A 24 -9.35 0.94 -10.34
C ALA A 24 -7.85 1.11 -10.57
N VAL A 25 -7.48 0.94 -11.84
CA VAL A 25 -6.20 1.37 -12.42
C VAL A 25 -6.48 2.45 -13.48
N PRO A 26 -5.59 3.45 -13.64
CA PRO A 26 -5.71 4.41 -14.72
C PRO A 26 -5.50 3.71 -16.08
N THR A 27 -5.90 4.35 -17.17
CA THR A 27 -5.72 3.83 -18.54
C THR A 27 -4.26 3.53 -18.92
N ASP A 28 -3.31 4.18 -18.24
CA ASP A 28 -1.86 3.95 -18.40
C ASP A 28 -1.29 2.93 -17.41
N TYR A 29 -2.12 2.34 -16.56
CA TYR A 29 -1.77 1.33 -15.54
C TYR A 29 -0.69 1.78 -14.54
N SER A 30 -0.55 3.08 -14.32
CA SER A 30 0.53 3.66 -13.50
C SER A 30 0.42 3.43 -12.00
N PHE A 31 -0.79 3.29 -11.48
CA PHE A 31 -1.04 3.05 -10.05
C PHE A 31 -2.33 2.26 -9.85
N HIS A 32 -2.50 1.68 -8.68
CA HIS A 32 -3.73 1.02 -8.27
C HIS A 32 -4.37 1.82 -7.13
N LEU A 33 -5.65 2.17 -7.27
CA LEU A 33 -6.44 2.82 -6.24
C LEU A 33 -7.57 1.90 -5.80
N LYS A 34 -7.61 1.58 -4.52
CA LYS A 34 -8.65 0.77 -3.91
C LYS A 34 -9.37 1.59 -2.86
N ILE A 35 -10.67 1.79 -3.05
CA ILE A 35 -11.57 2.45 -2.11
C ILE A 35 -12.72 1.48 -1.81
N ARG A 36 -12.58 0.73 -0.71
CA ARG A 36 -13.64 -0.15 -0.18
C ARG A 36 -14.47 0.51 0.92
N ASP A 37 -13.92 1.53 1.56
CA ASP A 37 -14.59 2.41 2.50
C ASP A 37 -13.86 3.75 2.52
N TYR A 38 -14.60 4.85 2.73
CA TYR A 38 -13.98 6.14 3.02
C TYR A 38 -13.81 6.25 4.51
N ILE A 39 -12.56 6.30 4.94
CA ILE A 39 -12.14 6.39 6.33
C ILE A 39 -11.09 7.49 6.47
N PRO A 40 -10.84 8.02 7.68
CA PRO A 40 -9.93 9.15 7.88
C PRO A 40 -8.44 8.78 7.75
N TYR A 41 -8.12 7.72 7.01
CA TYR A 41 -6.75 7.36 6.69
C TYR A 41 -6.60 6.73 5.30
N ILE A 42 -5.42 6.91 4.70
CA ILE A 42 -4.99 6.31 3.44
C ILE A 42 -3.69 5.56 3.67
N CYS A 43 -3.52 4.39 3.07
CA CYS A 43 -2.23 3.72 3.01
C CYS A 43 -1.65 3.82 1.58
N ALA A 44 -0.41 4.28 1.48
CA ALA A 44 0.30 4.46 0.22
C ALA A 44 1.53 3.54 0.17
N ALA A 45 1.81 2.98 -1.00
CA ALA A 45 3.04 2.26 -1.30
C ALA A 45 3.51 2.68 -2.70
N ILE A 46 4.14 3.86 -2.78
CA ILE A 46 4.37 4.56 -4.05
C ILE A 46 5.56 4.02 -4.86
N HIS A 47 6.39 3.19 -4.23
CA HIS A 47 7.59 2.57 -4.82
C HIS A 47 7.52 1.04 -4.90
N ALA A 48 6.35 0.44 -4.69
CA ALA A 48 6.15 -1.01 -4.77
C ALA A 48 6.23 -1.55 -6.21
N GLY A 49 6.02 -0.68 -7.19
CA GLY A 49 5.88 -1.03 -8.60
C GLY A 49 7.20 -1.35 -9.30
N HIS A 50 7.15 -2.31 -10.23
CA HIS A 50 8.27 -2.68 -11.10
C HIS A 50 7.96 -2.52 -12.60
N ASN A 51 6.74 -2.09 -12.96
CA ASN A 51 6.38 -1.95 -14.37
C ASN A 51 7.28 -0.93 -15.07
N PHE A 52 7.57 -1.17 -16.34
CA PHE A 52 8.41 -0.30 -17.13
C PHE A 52 7.88 -0.23 -18.55
N ARG A 53 7.57 0.98 -19.02
CA ARG A 53 7.02 1.17 -20.37
C ARG A 53 7.96 0.67 -21.47
N ASN A 54 7.39 0.00 -22.47
CA ASN A 54 8.16 -0.64 -23.54
C ASN A 54 9.04 0.34 -24.32
N ASN A 55 8.60 1.58 -24.52
CA ASN A 55 9.38 2.61 -25.23
C ASN A 55 10.61 3.11 -24.44
N LEU A 56 10.81 2.70 -23.17
CA LEU A 56 12.00 2.99 -22.38
C LEU A 56 12.92 1.79 -22.12
N LYS A 57 12.44 0.55 -22.25
CA LYS A 57 13.21 -0.67 -21.88
C LYS A 57 14.60 -0.73 -22.50
N ASP A 58 14.73 -0.39 -23.78
CA ASP A 58 16.04 -0.42 -24.45
C ASP A 58 16.93 0.79 -24.12
N LYS A 59 16.41 1.79 -23.42
CA LYS A 59 17.08 3.06 -23.12
C LYS A 59 17.64 3.11 -21.70
N VAL A 60 17.04 2.38 -20.77
CA VAL A 60 17.52 2.31 -19.38
C VAL A 60 18.86 1.55 -19.31
N ILE A 61 19.77 2.02 -18.48
CA ILE A 61 21.06 1.38 -18.20
C ILE A 61 20.89 0.31 -17.12
N HIS A 62 20.04 0.58 -16.14
CA HIS A 62 19.84 -0.29 -14.98
C HIS A 62 19.11 -1.57 -15.39
N SER A 63 19.66 -2.73 -14.99
CA SER A 63 19.01 -4.03 -15.15
C SER A 63 17.72 -4.12 -14.32
N GLU A 64 16.89 -5.15 -14.56
CA GLU A 64 15.73 -5.42 -13.69
C GLU A 64 16.14 -5.53 -12.22
N TYR A 65 17.19 -6.32 -11.94
CA TYR A 65 17.69 -6.49 -10.59
C TYR A 65 18.18 -5.17 -9.96
N GLU A 66 18.93 -4.35 -10.70
CA GLU A 66 19.39 -3.06 -10.17
C GLU A 66 18.24 -2.10 -9.87
N ARG A 67 17.15 -2.16 -10.64
CA ARG A 67 15.96 -1.38 -10.34
C ARG A 67 15.21 -1.92 -9.13
N TRP A 68 14.95 -3.23 -9.10
CA TRP A 68 14.33 -3.92 -7.97
C TRP A 68 15.07 -3.65 -6.65
N TYR A 69 16.41 -3.61 -6.71
CA TYR A 69 17.25 -3.31 -5.56
C TYR A 69 16.89 -1.95 -4.95
N GLU A 70 16.65 -0.91 -5.76
CA GLU A 70 16.33 0.45 -5.26
C GLU A 70 14.82 0.76 -5.15
N GLU A 71 13.96 -0.16 -5.55
CA GLU A 71 12.51 -0.11 -5.36
C GLU A 71 12.11 -0.72 -4.02
N ASP A 72 10.81 -0.66 -3.69
CA ASP A 72 10.30 -1.01 -2.37
C ASP A 72 9.35 -2.22 -2.46
N PRO A 73 9.83 -3.40 -2.91
CA PRO A 73 8.97 -4.56 -3.16
C PRO A 73 8.21 -4.96 -1.89
N HIS A 74 6.99 -5.47 -2.05
CA HIS A 74 6.07 -5.93 -0.98
C HIS A 74 5.52 -4.86 -0.04
N THR A 75 5.89 -3.59 -0.17
CA THR A 75 5.28 -2.52 0.64
C THR A 75 3.77 -2.40 0.40
N ASP A 76 3.30 -2.75 -0.78
CA ASP A 76 1.89 -2.91 -1.14
C ASP A 76 1.22 -4.10 -0.43
N THR A 77 1.92 -5.23 -0.29
CA THR A 77 1.47 -6.39 0.48
C THR A 77 1.21 -6.03 1.93
N PHE A 78 2.09 -5.24 2.56
CA PHE A 78 1.95 -4.83 3.97
C PHE A 78 0.66 -4.05 4.26
N ILE A 79 0.11 -3.37 3.25
CA ILE A 79 -1.11 -2.55 3.35
C ILE A 79 -2.32 -3.16 2.63
N SER A 80 -2.15 -4.34 2.01
CA SER A 80 -3.13 -4.92 1.08
C SER A 80 -4.52 -5.15 1.71
N SER A 81 -4.56 -5.42 3.02
CA SER A 81 -5.79 -5.64 3.78
C SER A 81 -6.55 -4.36 4.15
N MET A 82 -5.93 -3.18 4.01
CA MET A 82 -6.57 -1.91 4.31
C MET A 82 -7.59 -1.55 3.24
N PRO A 83 -8.74 -0.95 3.59
CA PRO A 83 -9.82 -0.69 2.63
C PRO A 83 -9.54 0.51 1.72
N LEU A 84 -8.62 1.41 2.09
CA LEU A 84 -8.27 2.61 1.33
C LEU A 84 -6.76 2.62 1.05
N THR A 85 -6.37 2.21 -0.17
CA THR A 85 -4.95 2.10 -0.56
C THR A 85 -4.67 2.75 -1.91
N ILE A 86 -3.50 3.37 -2.06
CA ILE A 86 -2.96 3.82 -3.34
C ILE A 86 -1.54 3.28 -3.55
N VAL A 87 -1.30 2.55 -4.64
CA VAL A 87 -0.06 1.80 -4.87
C VAL A 87 0.54 2.18 -6.21
N GLY A 88 1.79 2.59 -6.25
CA GLY A 88 2.51 2.81 -7.51
C GLY A 88 2.79 1.47 -8.19
N LEU A 89 2.48 1.35 -9.48
CA LEU A 89 2.69 0.11 -10.24
C LEU A 89 3.93 0.18 -11.14
N ASP A 90 4.35 1.39 -11.52
CA ASP A 90 5.57 1.60 -12.29
C ASP A 90 6.81 1.72 -11.40
N SER A 91 7.94 1.29 -11.97
CA SER A 91 9.27 1.48 -11.40
C SER A 91 9.56 2.95 -11.19
N ARG A 92 10.13 3.27 -10.02
CA ARG A 92 10.63 4.62 -9.70
C ARG A 92 11.70 5.14 -10.68
N PHE A 93 12.32 4.26 -11.47
CA PHE A 93 13.27 4.65 -12.51
C PHE A 93 12.59 5.22 -13.77
N GLU A 94 11.30 4.95 -13.98
CA GLU A 94 10.53 5.55 -15.08
C GLU A 94 10.19 7.01 -14.74
N TYR A 95 9.68 7.21 -13.53
CA TYR A 95 9.54 8.48 -12.84
C TYR A 95 9.36 8.19 -11.35
N ASP A 96 10.00 8.96 -10.49
CA ASP A 96 9.91 8.78 -9.05
C ASP A 96 8.78 9.65 -8.49
N LEU A 97 7.73 9.01 -7.99
CA LEU A 97 6.60 9.67 -7.33
C LEU A 97 7.03 10.44 -6.07
N ASN A 98 8.12 10.06 -5.42
CA ASN A 98 8.64 10.73 -4.22
C ASN A 98 9.69 11.81 -4.54
N ARG A 99 9.71 12.30 -5.78
CA ARG A 99 10.50 13.46 -6.25
C ARG A 99 9.60 14.52 -6.87
N SER A 100 10.03 15.78 -6.79
CA SER A 100 9.28 16.90 -7.38
C SER A 100 9.16 16.75 -8.90
N PRO A 101 8.18 17.43 -9.54
CA PRO A 101 7.98 17.33 -11.00
C PRO A 101 9.25 17.57 -11.82
N GLU A 102 10.11 18.49 -11.38
CA GLU A 102 11.37 18.85 -12.05
C GLU A 102 12.47 17.78 -11.90
N LYS A 103 12.33 16.89 -10.91
CA LYS A 103 13.33 15.89 -10.53
C LYS A 103 12.81 14.45 -10.61
N CYS A 104 11.55 14.24 -11.00
CA CYS A 104 10.94 12.91 -11.03
C CYS A 104 11.55 11.98 -12.07
N VAL A 105 12.10 12.52 -13.17
CA VAL A 105 12.86 11.73 -14.15
C VAL A 105 14.35 11.82 -13.82
N TYR A 106 14.93 10.71 -13.37
CA TYR A 106 16.35 10.65 -13.04
C TYR A 106 17.23 10.87 -14.27
N LYS A 107 18.29 11.67 -14.11
CA LYS A 107 19.45 11.65 -15.03
C LYS A 107 20.49 10.66 -14.55
N ASP A 108 20.73 10.71 -13.24
CA ASP A 108 21.61 9.85 -12.46
C ASP A 108 20.84 9.39 -11.23
N ALA A 109 21.07 8.15 -10.82
CA ALA A 109 20.52 7.58 -9.60
C ALA A 109 21.63 6.77 -8.93
N TRP A 110 21.90 7.07 -7.65
CA TRP A 110 22.97 6.42 -6.87
C TRP A 110 24.36 6.43 -7.53
N GLY A 111 24.71 7.52 -8.23
CA GLY A 111 26.01 7.70 -8.87
C GLY A 111 26.15 6.95 -10.20
N LYS A 112 25.04 6.43 -10.74
CA LYS A 112 24.98 5.75 -12.03
C LYS A 112 23.98 6.45 -12.95
N PRO A 113 24.37 6.76 -14.21
CA PRO A 113 23.43 7.28 -15.20
C PRO A 113 22.26 6.33 -15.42
N VAL A 114 21.03 6.86 -15.49
CA VAL A 114 19.84 6.03 -15.70
C VAL A 114 19.62 5.67 -17.16
N TRP A 115 19.99 6.58 -18.09
CA TRP A 115 19.71 6.43 -19.51
C TRP A 115 20.98 6.31 -20.35
N LYS A 116 20.99 5.42 -21.35
CA LYS A 116 22.12 5.21 -22.27
C LYS A 116 22.48 6.49 -23.05
N LYS A 117 21.47 7.31 -23.32
CA LYS A 117 21.55 8.65 -23.92
C LYS A 117 20.49 9.52 -23.24
N PRO A 118 20.65 10.86 -23.21
CA PRO A 118 19.59 11.76 -22.74
C PRO A 118 18.25 11.43 -23.40
N LEU A 119 17.18 11.37 -22.62
CA LEU A 119 15.85 11.08 -23.14
C LEU A 119 15.38 12.20 -24.08
N LEU A 120 14.54 11.83 -25.04
CA LEU A 120 13.79 12.80 -25.82
C LEU A 120 12.80 13.50 -24.90
N LYS A 121 12.63 14.82 -25.09
CA LYS A 121 11.66 15.63 -24.32
C LYS A 121 10.23 15.07 -24.37
N SER A 122 9.85 14.41 -25.46
CA SER A 122 8.53 13.75 -25.58
C SER A 122 8.36 12.58 -24.59
N LEU A 123 9.41 11.78 -24.38
CA LEU A 123 9.40 10.67 -23.42
C LEU A 123 9.40 11.20 -21.99
N GLU A 124 10.21 12.22 -21.68
CA GLU A 124 10.20 12.87 -20.36
C GLU A 124 8.83 13.47 -20.04
N LYS A 125 8.18 14.11 -21.02
CA LYS A 125 6.84 14.68 -20.87
C LYS A 125 5.77 13.62 -20.59
N GLU A 126 5.92 12.41 -21.13
CA GLU A 126 5.03 11.29 -20.82
C GLU A 126 5.19 10.82 -19.37
N SER A 127 6.43 10.65 -18.90
CA SER A 127 6.74 10.36 -17.49
C SER A 127 6.17 11.43 -16.55
N LEU A 128 6.42 12.71 -16.86
CA LEU A 128 5.89 13.84 -16.10
C LEU A 128 4.36 13.83 -16.07
N LYS A 129 3.71 13.47 -17.19
CA LYS A 129 2.24 13.41 -17.24
C LYS A 129 1.68 12.35 -16.30
N LYS A 130 2.33 11.19 -16.19
CA LYS A 130 1.93 10.11 -15.26
C LYS A 130 2.10 10.55 -13.81
N HIS A 131 3.23 11.20 -13.49
CA HIS A 131 3.48 11.82 -12.18
C HIS A 131 2.39 12.86 -11.80
N GLU A 132 2.12 13.84 -12.67
CA GLU A 132 1.07 14.83 -12.43
C GLU A 132 -0.32 14.20 -12.24
N ASN A 133 -0.62 13.15 -13.00
CA ASN A 133 -1.90 12.47 -12.94
C ASN A 133 -2.09 11.73 -11.61
N PHE A 134 -1.03 11.10 -11.09
CA PHE A 134 -1.03 10.50 -9.76
C PHE A 134 -1.36 11.56 -8.69
N TYR A 135 -0.65 12.70 -8.70
CA TYR A 135 -0.87 13.76 -7.72
C TYR A 135 -2.26 14.39 -7.80
N LYS A 136 -2.86 14.53 -8.99
CA LYS A 136 -4.27 14.97 -9.11
C LYS A 136 -5.25 14.04 -8.42
N VAL A 137 -4.97 12.74 -8.42
CA VAL A 137 -5.81 11.74 -7.75
C VAL A 137 -5.59 11.77 -6.24
N VAL A 138 -4.33 11.88 -5.79
CA VAL A 138 -3.97 12.07 -4.37
C VAL A 138 -4.66 13.30 -3.80
N ASP A 139 -4.56 14.43 -4.49
CA ASP A 139 -5.15 15.70 -4.05
C ASP A 139 -6.67 15.59 -3.92
N ALA A 140 -7.33 15.00 -4.94
CA ALA A 140 -8.78 14.80 -4.92
C ALA A 140 -9.21 13.87 -3.77
N LEU A 141 -8.41 12.83 -3.48
CA LEU A 141 -8.70 11.87 -2.43
C LEU A 141 -8.54 12.49 -1.04
N ILE A 142 -7.41 13.14 -0.76
CA ILE A 142 -7.16 13.78 0.54
C ILE A 142 -8.16 14.90 0.78
N GLN A 143 -8.43 15.75 -0.23
CA GLN A 143 -9.43 16.81 -0.13
C GLN A 143 -10.82 16.25 0.23
N PHE A 144 -11.20 15.11 -0.35
CA PHE A 144 -12.47 14.45 -0.03
C PHE A 144 -12.50 13.97 1.43
N ILE A 145 -11.42 13.34 1.90
CA ILE A 145 -11.31 12.81 3.26
C ILE A 145 -11.31 13.94 4.29
N GLU A 146 -10.50 14.98 4.12
CA GLU A 146 -10.49 16.14 5.00
C GLU A 146 -11.87 16.80 5.08
N LYS A 147 -12.53 17.01 3.93
CA LYS A 147 -13.89 17.57 3.91
C LYS A 147 -14.90 16.69 4.66
N LYS A 148 -14.74 15.37 4.61
CA LYS A 148 -15.68 14.41 5.20
C LYS A 148 -15.43 14.18 6.69
N PHE A 149 -14.18 14.21 7.14
CA PHE A 149 -13.79 13.80 8.50
C PHE A 149 -13.09 14.90 9.31
N GLY A 150 -12.76 16.04 8.71
CA GLY A 150 -12.02 17.12 9.37
C GLY A 150 -10.51 16.90 9.46
N GLY A 151 -9.99 15.83 8.85
CA GLY A 151 -8.55 15.57 8.71
C GLY A 151 -8.27 14.18 8.15
N CYS A 152 -7.01 13.92 7.81
CA CYS A 152 -6.57 12.67 7.17
C CYS A 152 -5.24 12.18 7.76
N LEU A 153 -5.10 10.88 7.92
CA LEU A 153 -3.84 10.22 8.24
C LEU A 153 -3.32 9.43 7.04
N VAL A 154 -2.10 9.68 6.59
CA VAL A 154 -1.49 8.96 5.46
C VAL A 154 -0.34 8.11 5.99
N PHE A 155 -0.41 6.80 5.77
CA PHE A 155 0.70 5.88 5.97
C PHE A 155 1.45 5.74 4.65
N ASP A 156 2.61 6.38 4.53
CA ASP A 156 3.47 6.32 3.34
C ASP A 156 4.53 5.26 3.56
N MET A 157 4.29 4.07 3.00
CA MET A 157 5.08 2.87 3.24
C MET A 157 6.19 2.73 2.21
N HIS A 158 7.41 2.70 2.72
CA HIS A 158 8.65 2.55 1.98
C HIS A 158 9.51 1.42 2.53
N SER A 159 10.57 1.07 1.80
CA SER A 159 11.59 0.19 2.32
C SER A 159 12.99 0.55 1.85
N TYR A 160 14.00 0.03 2.55
CA TYR A 160 15.37 0.41 2.27
C TYR A 160 16.36 -0.74 2.42
N ASN A 161 17.39 -0.69 1.56
CA ASN A 161 18.49 -1.64 1.56
C ASN A 161 19.44 -1.37 2.73
N PHE A 162 19.61 -2.34 3.61
CA PHE A 162 20.41 -2.21 4.82
C PHE A 162 21.81 -2.84 4.70
N VAL A 163 22.03 -3.78 3.77
CA VAL A 163 23.32 -4.49 3.65
C VAL A 163 24.46 -3.52 3.33
N ARG A 164 24.16 -2.44 2.59
CA ARG A 164 25.13 -1.38 2.26
C ARG A 164 25.49 -0.45 3.43
N HIS A 165 24.75 -0.50 4.54
CA HIS A 165 25.03 0.35 5.69
C HIS A 165 26.18 -0.26 6.52
N GLN A 166 27.18 0.57 6.83
CA GLN A 166 28.35 0.17 7.62
C GLN A 166 28.08 0.05 9.13
N LYS A 167 26.87 0.42 9.56
CA LYS A 167 26.43 0.40 10.96
C LYS A 167 25.09 -0.31 11.08
N GLU A 168 24.77 -0.73 12.30
CA GLU A 168 23.43 -1.20 12.60
C GLU A 168 22.39 -0.09 12.39
N VAL A 169 21.29 -0.47 11.75
CA VAL A 169 20.17 0.41 11.37
C VAL A 169 18.86 -0.24 11.81
N PRO A 170 17.86 0.57 12.24
CA PRO A 170 16.65 0.08 12.88
C PRO A 170 15.75 -0.71 11.92
N VAL A 171 14.93 -1.63 12.40
CA VAL A 171 13.96 -2.33 11.53
C VAL A 171 12.99 -1.32 10.88
N PHE A 172 12.56 -0.32 11.64
CA PHE A 172 11.67 0.73 11.16
C PHE A 172 12.29 2.11 11.35
N ASN A 173 12.05 3.01 10.39
CA ASN A 173 12.36 4.43 10.55
C ASN A 173 11.10 5.27 10.24
N ILE A 174 10.87 6.32 11.03
CA ILE A 174 9.84 7.33 10.74
C ILE A 174 10.54 8.64 10.40
N GLY A 175 10.27 9.18 9.22
CA GLY A 175 10.71 10.52 8.83
C GLY A 175 9.70 11.59 9.26
N THR A 176 10.11 12.51 10.15
CA THR A 176 9.24 13.56 10.70
C THR A 176 9.76 14.98 10.47
N ALA A 177 10.89 15.17 9.79
CA ALA A 177 11.53 16.49 9.66
C ALA A 177 10.66 17.56 8.99
N ASN A 178 9.67 17.14 8.20
CA ASN A 178 8.71 18.02 7.54
C ASN A 178 7.28 17.87 8.10
N VAL A 179 7.13 17.32 9.31
CA VAL A 179 5.84 17.16 9.99
C VAL A 179 5.74 18.21 11.10
N ASP A 180 4.54 18.78 11.30
CA ASP A 180 4.27 19.64 12.46
C ASP A 180 4.24 18.80 13.75
N GLU A 181 5.40 18.64 14.37
CA GLU A 181 5.55 17.89 15.61
C GLU A 181 4.82 18.56 16.80
N SER A 182 4.60 19.88 16.74
CA SER A 182 3.87 20.59 17.80
C SER A 182 2.40 20.14 17.86
N ARG A 183 1.81 19.92 16.69
CA ARG A 183 0.45 19.41 16.53
C ARG A 183 0.40 17.89 16.68
N TYR A 184 1.24 17.17 15.95
CA TYR A 184 1.12 15.73 15.76
C TYR A 184 2.05 14.87 16.63
N GLY A 185 2.81 15.47 17.56
CA GLY A 185 3.79 14.76 18.39
C GLY A 185 3.24 13.53 19.12
N ARG A 186 1.98 13.59 19.61
CA ARG A 186 1.33 12.43 20.25
C ARG A 186 1.06 11.29 19.27
N ALA A 187 0.63 11.61 18.05
CA ALA A 187 0.38 10.61 17.02
C ALA A 187 1.70 9.98 16.53
N ILE A 188 2.77 10.77 16.40
CA ILE A 188 4.12 10.30 16.07
C ILE A 188 4.64 9.33 17.14
N ASP A 189 4.58 9.72 18.42
CA ASP A 189 5.00 8.86 19.53
C ASP A 189 4.18 7.57 19.61
N TYR A 190 2.87 7.66 19.35
CA TYR A 190 2.02 6.48 19.28
C TYR A 190 2.45 5.53 18.16
N TRP A 191 2.66 6.05 16.94
CA TRP A 191 3.12 5.25 15.80
C TRP A 191 4.48 4.60 16.06
N TYR A 192 5.43 5.36 16.61
CA TYR A 192 6.74 4.87 17.04
C TYR A 192 6.62 3.67 17.99
N LYS A 193 5.81 3.80 19.05
CA LYS A 193 5.59 2.71 20.02
C LYS A 193 4.92 1.50 19.38
N LYS A 194 4.03 1.71 18.41
CA LYS A 194 3.33 0.62 17.73
C LYS A 194 4.23 -0.16 16.78
N LEU A 195 5.11 0.50 16.03
CA LEU A 195 6.12 -0.18 15.20
C LEU A 195 7.00 -1.12 16.05
N LYS A 196 7.47 -0.64 17.20
CA LYS A 196 8.25 -1.47 18.16
C LYS A 196 7.50 -2.68 18.70
N SER A 197 6.17 -2.68 18.60
CA SER A 197 5.32 -3.78 19.09
C SER A 197 5.03 -4.86 18.04
N ILE A 198 5.45 -4.66 16.78
CA ILE A 198 5.33 -5.70 15.75
C ILE A 198 6.24 -6.87 16.14
N SER A 199 5.66 -8.08 16.20
CA SER A 199 6.42 -9.31 16.43
C SER A 199 6.87 -9.87 15.09
N ILE A 200 8.19 -10.00 14.90
CA ILE A 200 8.79 -10.46 13.64
C ILE A 200 9.72 -11.64 13.96
N ARG A 201 9.15 -12.82 14.20
CA ARG A 201 9.92 -14.03 14.57
C ARG A 201 11.00 -13.73 15.64
N SER A 202 12.26 -13.99 15.31
CA SER A 202 13.45 -13.78 16.14
C SER A 202 14.16 -12.45 15.86
N ILE A 203 13.53 -11.53 15.15
CA ILE A 203 14.06 -10.21 14.82
C ILE A 203 13.48 -9.21 15.83
N GLU A 204 14.36 -8.48 16.51
CA GLU A 204 13.95 -7.38 17.38
C GLU A 204 13.39 -6.23 16.54
N SER A 205 12.17 -5.79 16.87
CA SER A 205 11.51 -4.66 16.19
C SER A 205 12.05 -3.32 16.69
N THR A 206 13.26 -2.97 16.25
CA THR A 206 13.87 -1.67 16.55
C THR A 206 13.24 -0.56 15.69
N THR A 207 13.09 0.63 16.25
CA THR A 207 12.50 1.78 15.55
C THR A 207 13.24 3.05 15.92
N GLU A 208 13.50 3.91 14.95
CA GLU A 208 14.11 5.24 15.11
C GLU A 208 13.27 6.31 14.40
N ILE A 209 13.35 7.54 14.90
CA ILE A 209 12.79 8.73 14.24
C ILE A 209 13.95 9.50 13.63
N ASN A 210 13.85 9.85 12.35
CA ASN A 210 14.87 10.62 11.62
C ASN A 210 16.28 10.00 11.65
N GLY A 211 16.37 8.67 11.70
CA GLY A 211 17.63 7.93 11.71
C GLY A 211 18.26 7.89 10.32
N PRO A 212 18.12 6.79 9.55
CA PRO A 212 18.59 6.76 8.16
C PRO A 212 17.82 7.69 7.22
N PHE A 213 16.54 7.99 7.51
CA PHE A 213 15.69 8.84 6.66
C PHE A 213 14.92 9.85 7.48
N GLN A 214 14.89 11.10 6.99
CA GLN A 214 14.29 12.24 7.69
C GLN A 214 12.88 12.60 7.21
N GLY A 215 12.36 11.93 6.16
CA GLY A 215 11.04 12.26 5.59
C GLY A 215 11.08 13.47 4.65
N ASN A 216 12.09 13.55 3.79
CA ASN A 216 12.26 14.61 2.78
C ASN A 216 11.63 14.27 1.42
N GLY A 217 10.79 13.24 1.38
CA GLY A 217 10.12 12.79 0.17
C GLY A 217 9.14 13.82 -0.38
N TYR A 218 9.00 13.89 -1.71
CA TYR A 218 8.04 14.78 -2.34
C TYR A 218 6.59 14.42 -1.99
N PHE A 219 6.27 13.15 -1.76
CA PHE A 219 4.92 12.74 -1.39
C PHE A 219 4.48 13.35 -0.06
N LEU A 220 5.30 13.19 0.99
CA LEU A 220 5.09 13.83 2.28
C LEU A 220 5.05 15.36 2.14
N THR A 221 6.08 15.97 1.55
CA THR A 221 6.18 17.44 1.50
C THR A 221 5.08 18.09 0.66
N HIS A 222 4.67 17.48 -0.45
CA HIS A 222 3.53 17.94 -1.25
C HIS A 222 2.25 17.93 -0.42
N ILE A 223 1.95 16.81 0.26
CA ILE A 223 0.73 16.67 1.06
C ILE A 223 0.74 17.68 2.21
N THR A 224 1.83 17.77 2.98
CA THR A 224 1.92 18.71 4.11
C THR A 224 1.81 20.17 3.68
N ASN A 225 2.34 20.54 2.52
CA ASN A 225 2.23 21.91 2.00
C ASN A 225 0.85 22.22 1.39
N THR A 226 0.08 21.20 1.02
CA THR A 226 -1.22 21.36 0.35
C THR A 226 -2.39 21.27 1.33
N PHE A 227 -2.25 20.46 2.39
CA PHE A 227 -3.33 20.07 3.29
C PHE A 227 -2.97 20.35 4.75
N ASN A 228 -3.72 21.24 5.39
CA ASN A 228 -3.44 21.70 6.75
C ASN A 228 -3.81 20.68 7.83
N ASP A 229 -4.75 19.78 7.55
CA ASP A 229 -5.33 18.84 8.52
C ASP A 229 -4.96 17.38 8.18
N THR A 230 -3.85 17.21 7.47
CA THR A 230 -3.32 15.91 7.06
C THR A 230 -1.96 15.62 7.70
N LEU A 231 -1.85 14.47 8.36
CA LEU A 231 -0.60 13.93 8.88
C LEU A 231 -0.09 12.82 7.95
N VAL A 232 1.18 12.86 7.57
CA VAL A 232 1.83 11.79 6.79
C VAL A 232 2.92 11.13 7.63
N PHE A 233 2.86 9.80 7.76
CA PHE A 233 3.94 8.99 8.31
C PHE A 233 4.77 8.39 7.18
N ALA A 234 5.88 9.06 6.82
CA ALA A 234 6.91 8.48 5.96
C ALA A 234 7.62 7.35 6.73
N THR A 235 7.19 6.12 6.49
CA THR A 235 7.60 4.93 7.23
C THR A 235 8.47 4.04 6.35
N GLU A 236 9.69 3.81 6.78
CA GLU A 236 10.69 3.03 6.07
C GLU A 236 10.87 1.68 6.76
N VAL A 237 10.75 0.59 6.02
CA VAL A 237 10.96 -0.78 6.51
C VAL A 237 12.31 -1.29 6.01
N LYS A 238 13.17 -1.72 6.93
CA LYS A 238 14.41 -2.43 6.58
C LYS A 238 14.04 -3.67 5.76
N LYS A 239 14.71 -3.94 4.63
CA LYS A 239 14.45 -5.12 3.78
C LYS A 239 14.87 -6.46 4.41
N ILE A 240 14.47 -6.71 5.65
CA ILE A 240 14.62 -7.97 6.38
C ILE A 240 13.72 -9.09 5.84
N TYR A 241 12.85 -8.76 4.89
CA TYR A 241 11.83 -9.63 4.33
C TYR A 241 12.23 -10.20 2.96
N CYS A 242 13.43 -9.90 2.47
CA CYS A 242 14.03 -10.50 1.29
C CYS A 242 15.55 -10.55 1.42
N ASN A 243 16.22 -11.33 0.58
CA ASN A 243 17.64 -11.26 0.37
C ASN A 243 17.96 -10.17 -0.66
N GLU A 244 18.56 -9.09 -0.20
CA GLU A 244 18.98 -7.96 -1.04
C GLU A 244 19.98 -8.32 -2.14
N LEU A 245 20.69 -9.46 -2.05
CA LEU A 245 21.75 -9.85 -2.99
C LEU A 245 21.25 -10.66 -4.19
N ASP A 246 20.15 -11.40 -4.03
CA ASP A 246 19.64 -12.30 -5.07
C ASP A 246 18.15 -12.11 -5.38
N GLY A 247 17.44 -11.27 -4.62
CA GLY A 247 16.03 -10.98 -4.84
C GLY A 247 15.06 -12.00 -4.24
N SER A 248 15.55 -13.00 -3.51
CA SER A 248 14.67 -14.02 -2.92
C SER A 248 13.86 -13.47 -1.75
N ASP A 249 12.56 -13.74 -1.77
CA ASP A 249 11.67 -13.32 -0.69
C ASP A 249 11.77 -14.24 0.53
N TYR A 250 11.43 -13.69 1.70
CA TYR A 250 11.19 -14.44 2.93
C TYR A 250 9.70 -14.36 3.29
N PRO A 251 8.85 -15.23 2.70
CA PRO A 251 7.38 -15.10 2.76
C PRO A 251 6.83 -15.04 4.19
N LEU A 252 7.48 -15.72 5.11
CA LEU A 252 7.02 -15.74 6.48
C LEU A 252 7.31 -14.43 7.23
N VAL A 253 8.39 -13.72 6.89
CA VAL A 253 8.67 -12.37 7.44
C VAL A 253 7.71 -11.37 6.82
N ILE A 254 7.43 -11.49 5.52
CA ILE A 254 6.42 -10.68 4.82
C ILE A 254 5.05 -10.83 5.51
N ASN A 255 4.64 -12.07 5.84
CA ASN A 255 3.39 -12.33 6.55
C ASN A 255 3.38 -11.72 7.96
N ASP A 256 4.48 -11.84 8.72
CA ASP A 256 4.56 -11.23 10.05
C ASP A 256 4.45 -9.69 10.00
N LEU A 257 5.08 -9.07 8.99
CA LEU A 257 4.97 -7.64 8.72
C LEU A 257 3.54 -7.25 8.31
N GLU A 258 2.92 -7.97 7.39
CA GLU A 258 1.54 -7.73 6.95
C GLU A 258 0.55 -7.82 8.12
N GLU A 259 0.64 -8.87 8.94
CA GLU A 259 -0.22 -9.02 10.13
C GLU A 259 0.03 -7.92 11.16
N GLY A 260 1.30 -7.56 11.37
CA GLY A 260 1.73 -6.48 12.25
C GLY A 260 1.15 -5.14 11.82
N PHE A 261 1.42 -4.73 10.57
CA PHE A 261 0.94 -3.49 9.98
C PHE A 261 -0.58 -3.40 9.97
N LYS A 262 -1.28 -4.47 9.59
CA LYS A 262 -2.75 -4.52 9.66
C LYS A 262 -3.27 -4.12 11.03
N LYS A 263 -2.69 -4.68 12.10
CA LYS A 263 -3.10 -4.39 13.47
C LYS A 263 -2.78 -2.94 13.85
N ILE A 264 -1.54 -2.51 13.64
CA ILE A 264 -1.09 -1.22 14.16
C ILE A 264 -1.59 -0.02 13.35
N ILE A 265 -1.89 -0.17 12.06
CA ILE A 265 -2.55 0.86 11.25
C ILE A 265 -3.95 1.13 11.80
N ILE A 266 -4.70 0.08 12.12
CA ILE A 266 -6.05 0.19 12.71
C ILE A 266 -5.99 0.89 14.08
N GLU A 267 -5.08 0.46 14.95
CA GLU A 267 -4.93 1.04 16.30
C GLU A 267 -4.50 2.51 16.24
N THR A 268 -3.53 2.84 15.38
CA THR A 268 -3.02 4.22 15.22
C THR A 268 -4.05 5.13 14.57
N SER A 269 -4.79 4.64 13.58
CA SER A 269 -5.88 5.41 12.97
C SER A 269 -6.99 5.70 13.98
N THR A 270 -7.34 4.71 14.82
CA THR A 270 -8.31 4.91 15.91
C THR A 270 -7.81 5.96 16.89
N PHE A 271 -6.54 5.88 17.30
CA PHE A 271 -5.92 6.87 18.17
C PHE A 271 -5.99 8.28 17.56
N PHE A 272 -5.60 8.44 16.30
CA PHE A 272 -5.65 9.71 15.58
C PHE A 272 -7.06 10.32 15.54
N VAL A 273 -8.08 9.50 15.23
CA VAL A 273 -9.47 9.96 15.18
C VAL A 273 -9.96 10.45 16.54
N GLU A 274 -9.65 9.72 17.62
CA GLU A 274 -10.08 10.07 18.98
C GLU A 274 -9.34 11.29 19.53
N ASN A 275 -8.05 11.43 19.21
CA ASN A 275 -7.16 12.38 19.87
C ASN A 275 -6.90 13.65 19.06
N GLU A 276 -6.83 13.55 17.73
CA GLU A 276 -6.53 14.67 16.84
C GLU A 276 -7.81 15.23 16.21
N LEU A 277 -8.66 14.36 15.65
CA LEU A 277 -9.93 14.80 15.04
C LEU A 277 -11.03 15.04 16.07
N LYS A 278 -10.86 14.54 17.32
CA LYS A 278 -11.85 14.60 18.41
C LYS A 278 -13.25 14.11 18.00
N LEU A 279 -13.31 13.24 16.99
CA LEU A 279 -14.55 12.65 16.56
C LEU A 279 -14.95 11.61 17.60
N LYS A 280 -16.13 11.75 18.21
CA LYS A 280 -16.71 10.67 19.01
C LYS A 280 -16.91 9.48 18.07
N VAL A 281 -16.06 8.47 18.19
CA VAL A 281 -16.21 7.20 17.47
C VAL A 281 -17.55 6.59 17.91
N LYS A 282 -18.62 6.88 17.17
CA LYS A 282 -19.91 6.22 17.38
C LYS A 282 -19.65 4.76 17.01
N ARG A 283 -19.85 3.82 17.95
CA ARG A 283 -19.68 2.36 17.80
C ARG A 283 -20.19 1.74 16.48
N LYS A 284 -21.02 2.44 15.69
CA LYS A 284 -21.41 2.02 14.33
C LYS A 284 -20.30 2.15 13.28
N SER A 285 -19.33 3.06 13.41
CA SER A 285 -18.13 3.09 12.54
C SER A 285 -17.06 2.10 13.01
N LEU A 286 -17.13 1.68 14.28
CA LEU A 286 -16.39 0.52 14.76
C LEU A 286 -16.90 -0.77 14.14
N LEU A 287 -18.16 -0.91 13.73
CA LEU A 287 -18.61 -2.15 13.08
C LEU A 287 -17.78 -2.50 11.83
N SER A 288 -17.34 -1.54 11.00
CA SER A 288 -16.47 -1.84 9.85
C SER A 288 -15.03 -2.19 10.28
N LEU A 289 -14.46 -1.49 11.27
CA LEU A 289 -13.15 -1.79 11.87
C LEU A 289 -13.15 -3.12 12.68
N GLU A 290 -14.24 -3.43 13.35
CA GLU A 290 -14.46 -4.56 14.25
C GLU A 290 -14.87 -5.81 13.44
N LEU A 291 -15.52 -5.67 12.28
CA LEU A 291 -15.68 -6.75 11.27
C LEU A 291 -14.32 -7.17 10.70
N ILE A 292 -13.41 -6.22 10.46
CA ILE A 292 -12.04 -6.51 10.01
C ILE A 292 -11.26 -7.26 11.11
N MET A 293 -11.45 -6.90 12.38
CA MET A 293 -10.82 -7.56 13.53
C MET A 293 -11.45 -8.93 13.89
N ASN A 294 -12.77 -9.11 13.74
CA ASN A 294 -13.49 -10.33 14.17
C ASN A 294 -13.43 -11.50 13.18
N SER A 295 -12.95 -11.31 11.96
CA SER A 295 -12.73 -12.40 11.00
C SER A 295 -11.75 -13.48 11.51
N LYS A 296 -10.85 -13.16 12.45
CA LYS A 296 -9.98 -14.15 13.13
C LYS A 296 -10.69 -14.97 14.23
N ARG A 297 -11.85 -14.52 14.75
CA ARG A 297 -12.62 -15.25 15.79
C ARG A 297 -13.58 -16.29 15.21
N LEU A 298 -14.02 -16.10 13.96
CA LEU A 298 -14.87 -17.06 13.25
C LEU A 298 -14.10 -18.30 12.76
N ILE A 299 -12.80 -18.20 12.45
CA ILE A 299 -12.03 -19.37 12.00
C ILE A 299 -11.78 -20.38 13.13
N LYS A 300 -11.67 -19.93 14.39
CA LYS A 300 -11.54 -20.82 15.56
C LYS A 300 -12.84 -21.50 15.99
N THR A 301 -14.00 -21.02 15.52
CA THR A 301 -15.30 -21.63 15.84
C THR A 301 -15.74 -22.68 14.82
N PHE A 302 -15.20 -22.66 13.59
CA PHE A 302 -15.45 -23.70 12.59
C PHE A 302 -14.56 -24.95 12.71
N THR A 303 -13.50 -24.93 13.53
CA THR A 303 -12.67 -26.12 13.80
C THR A 303 -13.21 -27.02 14.91
N ASN A 304 -14.31 -26.66 15.58
CA ASN A 304 -14.92 -27.42 16.69
C ASN A 304 -16.34 -27.92 16.40
N LEU A 305 -16.76 -28.02 15.13
CA LEU A 305 -17.98 -28.75 14.79
C LEU A 305 -17.69 -30.27 14.83
N PRO A 306 -18.46 -31.07 15.59
CA PRO A 306 -18.32 -32.52 15.54
C PRO A 306 -18.60 -33.02 14.13
N LYS A 307 -17.77 -33.92 13.62
CA LYS A 307 -18.01 -34.65 12.36
C LYS A 307 -19.42 -35.24 12.39
N ILE A 308 -20.36 -34.65 11.65
CA ILE A 308 -21.65 -35.27 11.38
C ILE A 308 -21.38 -36.47 10.46
N ARG A 309 -21.35 -37.65 11.06
CA ARG A 309 -21.36 -38.93 10.35
C ARG A 309 -22.77 -39.21 9.85
N ASN A 310 -22.83 -39.70 8.60
CA ASN A 310 -23.89 -40.49 7.99
C ASN A 310 -25.25 -39.82 7.76
N ILE A 311 -25.48 -39.38 6.52
CA ILE A 311 -26.82 -39.39 5.92
C ILE A 311 -26.83 -40.53 4.89
N LYS A 312 -27.53 -41.62 5.22
CA LYS A 312 -27.90 -42.68 4.29
C LYS A 312 -28.98 -42.13 3.35
N LEU A 313 -28.70 -42.10 2.05
CA LEU A 313 -29.71 -41.88 1.02
C LEU A 313 -30.58 -43.16 0.92
N HIS A 314 -31.83 -43.07 1.39
CA HIS A 314 -32.86 -44.06 1.09
C HIS A 314 -33.43 -43.80 -0.31
N HIS A 315 -33.12 -44.68 -1.27
CA HIS A 315 -33.93 -44.80 -2.48
C HIS A 315 -34.95 -45.93 -2.30
N SER A 316 -36.23 -45.59 -2.33
CA SER A 316 -37.32 -46.55 -2.50
C SER A 316 -37.57 -46.81 -4.01
N PRO A 317 -37.90 -48.04 -4.41
CA PRO A 317 -38.11 -48.41 -5.80
C PRO A 317 -39.61 -48.41 -6.18
N LYS A 318 -39.90 -47.94 -7.40
CA LYS A 318 -40.91 -48.43 -8.36
C LYS A 318 -41.49 -47.27 -9.17
N LEU A 319 -41.17 -47.21 -10.45
CA LEU A 319 -42.20 -47.40 -11.48
C LEU A 319 -41.54 -47.89 -12.78
N ARG A 320 -42.06 -49.02 -13.22
CA ARG A 320 -41.67 -49.74 -14.44
C ARG A 320 -42.23 -49.03 -15.68
N ASN A 321 -41.45 -49.11 -16.76
CA ASN A 321 -41.81 -49.66 -18.08
C ASN A 321 -41.66 -48.75 -19.32
N ARG A 322 -41.05 -49.40 -20.34
CA ARG A 322 -40.96 -49.11 -21.78
C ARG A 322 -39.89 -48.06 -22.13
N THR A 323 -38.88 -48.34 -22.96
CA THR A 323 -38.89 -49.14 -24.19
C THR A 323 -37.49 -49.69 -24.51
N LYS A 324 -37.45 -50.88 -25.14
CA LYS A 324 -36.26 -51.62 -25.60
C LYS A 324 -35.59 -50.98 -26.84
N ALA A 325 -34.30 -51.33 -26.99
CA ALA A 325 -33.50 -51.41 -28.22
C ALA A 325 -33.14 -50.05 -28.86
N ILE A 326 -31.89 -49.77 -29.24
CA ILE A 326 -31.13 -50.44 -30.30
C ILE A 326 -29.61 -50.46 -29.99
N PHE A 327 -28.95 -51.40 -30.68
CA PHE A 327 -27.62 -51.97 -30.55
C PHE A 327 -26.41 -51.03 -30.64
N LYS A 328 -25.32 -51.56 -30.05
CA LYS A 328 -23.91 -51.36 -30.36
C LYS A 328 -23.62 -51.15 -31.86
N GLY A 329 -22.73 -50.20 -32.12
CA GLY A 329 -21.78 -50.13 -33.23
C GLY A 329 -20.52 -49.49 -32.69
#